data_AF-A0A1H2MDX9-F1
#
_entry.id   AF-A0A1H2MDX9-F1
#
_cell.length_a   1.000
_cell.length_b   1.000
_cell.length_c   1.000
_cell.angle_alpha   90.00
_cell.angle_beta   90.00
_cell.angle_gamma   90.00
#
_symmetry.space_group_name_H-M   'P 1'
#
loop_
_entity.id
_entity.type
_entity.pdbx_description
1 polymer ?
#
loop_
_entity_poly.entity_id
_entity_poly.type
_entity_poly.pdbx_seq_one_letter_code
_entity_poly.pdbx_strand_id
1 'polypeptide(L)'
;MPLQTWPATATAPAVRRVDRRALAEPARALALAVAVGALLGPLDVALKHVLPAPFGHLVNSSPVWALVAFVVGWCVRARSSWWPAVAGTVTLLVAVETYYLAYVLVRDRDTATLVDAHAVGWLVVGVGAGVVFGTAGAWARDGRPWRGPAGTATAVGLLLAGAWVEVRRFAGAQEETYRHDSVQAALVLLVLTGVAAVLAARSARQRVVGLALGLPAALGGVVLAGVLGMA
;
A
#
# COMPACT_ATOMS: atom_id res chain seq x y z
N MET A 1 52.49 -35.41 49.47
CA MET A 1 51.56 -34.35 49.00
C MET A 1 51.09 -34.71 47.60
N PRO A 2 49.79 -34.97 47.37
CA PRO A 2 49.30 -35.27 46.03
C PRO A 2 48.96 -33.98 45.26
N LEU A 3 49.38 -33.92 43.99
CA LEU A 3 49.10 -32.83 43.06
C LEU A 3 47.65 -32.92 42.58
N GLN A 4 46.85 -31.92 42.95
CA GLN A 4 45.45 -31.75 42.55
C GLN A 4 45.40 -31.22 41.11
N THR A 5 45.12 -32.10 40.15
CA THR A 5 44.94 -31.73 38.74
C THR A 5 43.53 -31.18 38.52
N TRP A 6 43.44 -29.91 38.13
CA TRP A 6 42.18 -29.26 37.75
C TRP A 6 41.67 -29.79 36.39
N PRO A 7 40.37 -30.09 36.23
CA PRO A 7 39.81 -30.48 34.95
C PRO A 7 39.69 -29.26 34.03
N ALA A 8 40.54 -29.22 33.01
CA ALA A 8 40.53 -28.22 31.95
C ALA A 8 39.47 -28.57 30.89
N THR A 9 38.20 -28.26 31.15
CA THR A 9 37.14 -28.32 30.12
C THR A 9 36.10 -27.20 30.30
N ALA A 10 36.57 -25.94 30.27
CA ALA A 10 35.68 -24.84 29.94
C ALA A 10 35.54 -24.78 28.42
N THR A 11 34.51 -25.43 27.87
CA THR A 11 34.13 -25.28 26.47
C THR A 11 33.75 -23.82 26.23
N ALA A 12 34.56 -23.11 25.45
CA ALA A 12 34.29 -21.72 25.08
C ALA A 12 32.88 -21.63 24.45
N PRO A 13 32.05 -20.64 24.83
CA PRO A 13 30.72 -20.50 24.29
C PRO A 13 30.82 -20.30 22.77
N ALA A 14 30.15 -21.18 22.02
CA ALA A 14 30.12 -21.11 20.56
C ALA A 14 29.58 -19.73 20.14
N VAL A 15 30.44 -18.90 19.57
CA VAL A 15 30.06 -17.60 19.00
C VAL A 15 29.06 -17.88 17.88
N ARG A 16 27.77 -17.64 18.15
CA ARG A 16 26.70 -17.73 17.13
C ARG A 16 27.04 -16.75 16.02
N ARG A 17 27.48 -17.27 14.86
CA ARG A 17 27.60 -16.48 13.64
C ARG A 17 26.22 -15.94 13.30
N VAL A 18 26.03 -14.62 13.43
CA VAL A 18 24.83 -13.94 12.95
C VAL A 18 24.74 -14.19 11.45
N ASP A 19 23.67 -14.84 11.02
CA ASP A 19 23.44 -15.13 9.60
C ASP A 19 23.19 -13.82 8.86
N ARG A 20 24.18 -13.35 8.10
CA ARG A 20 24.11 -12.10 7.33
C ARG A 20 22.92 -12.09 6.36
N ARG A 21 22.41 -13.25 5.94
CA ARG A 21 21.21 -13.35 5.10
C ARG A 21 19.94 -12.94 5.84
N ALA A 22 19.85 -13.25 7.14
CA ALA A 22 18.70 -12.89 7.97
C ALA A 22 18.58 -11.37 8.17
N LEU A 23 19.70 -10.64 8.20
CA LEU A 23 19.71 -9.17 8.30
C LEU A 23 19.46 -8.47 6.96
N ALA A 24 19.83 -9.10 5.84
CA ALA A 24 19.68 -8.51 4.51
C ALA A 24 18.22 -8.41 4.03
N GLU A 25 17.35 -9.33 4.46
CA GLU A 25 15.93 -9.33 4.08
C GLU A 25 15.17 -8.09 4.60
N PRO A 26 15.22 -7.75 5.91
CA PRO A 26 14.68 -6.51 6.46
C PRO A 26 15.19 -5.25 5.76
N ALA A 27 16.52 -5.15 5.60
CA ALA A 27 17.15 -3.98 5.03
C ALA A 27 16.69 -3.73 3.58
N ARG A 28 16.56 -4.79 2.79
CA ARG A 28 16.03 -4.69 1.41
C ARG A 28 14.57 -4.28 1.38
N ALA A 29 13.74 -4.81 2.28
CA ALA A 29 12.33 -4.44 2.37
C ALA A 29 12.16 -2.95 2.70
N LEU A 30 12.92 -2.46 3.68
CA LEU A 30 12.92 -1.04 4.06
C LEU A 30 13.49 -0.15 2.96
N ALA A 31 14.60 -0.55 2.33
CA ALA A 31 15.19 0.21 1.22
C ALA A 31 14.21 0.35 0.05
N LEU A 32 13.50 -0.73 -0.31
CA LEU A 32 12.45 -0.69 -1.32
C LEU A 32 11.31 0.26 -0.90
N ALA A 33 10.83 0.12 0.33
CA ALA A 33 9.72 0.94 0.84
C ALA A 33 10.06 2.43 0.84
N VAL A 34 11.24 2.80 1.35
CA VAL A 34 11.72 4.19 1.36
C VAL A 34 11.90 4.70 -0.06
N ALA A 35 12.52 3.93 -0.95
CA ALA A 35 12.74 4.35 -2.34
C ALA A 35 11.42 4.57 -3.09
N VAL A 36 10.46 3.64 -2.97
CA VAL A 36 9.14 3.77 -3.60
C VAL A 36 8.36 4.95 -3.01
N GLY A 37 8.34 5.09 -1.68
CA GLY A 37 7.67 6.20 -1.02
C GLY A 37 8.25 7.56 -1.43
N ALA A 38 9.58 7.68 -1.43
CA ALA A 38 10.27 8.92 -1.76
C ALA A 38 10.09 9.35 -3.22
N LEU A 39 9.83 8.40 -4.12
CA LEU A 39 9.47 8.68 -5.51
C LEU A 39 7.97 8.99 -5.66
N LEU A 40 7.10 8.25 -4.96
CA LEU A 40 5.65 8.35 -5.12
C LEU A 40 5.14 9.77 -4.84
N GLY A 41 5.55 10.39 -3.72
CA GLY A 41 5.06 11.72 -3.33
C GLY A 41 5.36 12.82 -4.34
N PRO A 42 6.64 13.05 -4.72
CA PRO A 42 6.99 14.05 -5.73
C PRO A 42 6.42 13.75 -7.11
N LEU A 43 6.38 12.48 -7.51
CA LEU A 43 5.76 12.08 -8.78
C LEU A 43 4.27 12.40 -8.80
N ASP A 44 3.56 12.22 -7.68
CA ASP A 44 2.16 12.59 -7.56
C ASP A 44 1.96 14.09 -7.82
N VAL A 45 2.73 14.96 -7.14
CA VAL A 45 2.66 16.42 -7.33
C VAL A 45 2.94 16.81 -8.77
N ALA A 46 3.97 16.24 -9.38
CA ALA A 46 4.36 16.53 -10.76
C ALA A 46 3.30 16.04 -11.77
N LEU A 47 2.88 14.78 -11.67
CA LEU A 47 1.91 14.17 -12.58
C LEU A 47 0.53 14.80 -12.46
N LYS A 48 0.08 15.13 -11.26
CA LYS A 48 -1.18 15.86 -11.03
C LYS A 48 -1.17 17.21 -11.74
N HIS A 49 0.00 17.83 -11.93
CA HIS A 49 0.10 19.12 -12.60
C HIS A 49 0.10 19.02 -14.13
N VAL A 50 0.72 17.97 -14.69
CA VAL A 50 0.93 17.85 -16.14
C VAL A 50 -0.14 17.00 -16.84
N LEU A 51 -0.77 16.06 -16.13
CA LEU A 51 -1.77 15.18 -16.70
C LEU A 51 -3.14 15.86 -16.75
N PRO A 52 -3.89 15.71 -17.85
CA PRO A 52 -5.26 16.19 -17.90
C PRO A 52 -6.14 15.39 -16.93
N ALA A 53 -7.31 15.95 -16.60
CA ALA A 53 -8.37 15.17 -15.99
C ALA A 53 -8.78 14.01 -16.92
N PRO A 54 -9.13 12.84 -16.37
CA PRO A 54 -9.19 12.49 -14.94
C PRO A 54 -7.85 12.00 -14.37
N PHE A 55 -6.83 11.81 -15.20
CA PHE A 55 -5.60 11.14 -14.80
C PHE A 55 -4.86 11.88 -13.68
N GLY A 56 -4.85 13.22 -13.71
CA GLY A 56 -4.31 14.03 -12.62
C GLY A 56 -5.03 13.79 -11.28
N HIS A 57 -6.36 13.63 -11.29
CA HIS A 57 -7.14 13.31 -10.10
C HIS A 57 -6.89 11.89 -9.60
N LEU A 58 -6.77 10.93 -10.52
CA LEU A 58 -6.53 9.53 -10.18
C LEU A 58 -5.17 9.29 -9.54
N VAL A 59 -4.11 9.97 -10.01
CA VAL A 59 -2.77 9.83 -9.43
C VAL A 59 -2.81 10.18 -7.94
N ASN A 60 -3.53 11.25 -7.60
CA ASN A 60 -3.72 11.73 -6.23
C ASN A 60 -4.97 11.14 -5.55
N SER A 61 -5.24 9.86 -5.80
CA SER A 61 -6.36 9.14 -5.18
C SER A 61 -5.90 8.08 -4.18
N SER A 62 -6.63 7.95 -3.07
CA SER A 62 -6.34 6.97 -2.03
C SER A 62 -6.25 5.52 -2.54
N PRO A 63 -7.10 5.06 -3.48
CA PRO A 63 -6.98 3.71 -4.04
C PRO A 63 -5.64 3.46 -4.76
N VAL A 64 -5.11 4.44 -5.50
CA VAL A 64 -3.83 4.29 -6.20
C VAL A 64 -2.67 4.19 -5.20
N TRP A 65 -2.67 5.05 -4.18
CA TRP A 65 -1.65 5.01 -3.13
C TRP A 65 -1.67 3.70 -2.33
N ALA A 66 -2.85 3.24 -1.92
CA ALA A 66 -3.03 1.97 -1.25
C ALA A 66 -2.64 0.78 -2.15
N LEU A 67 -2.87 0.85 -3.47
CA LEU A 67 -2.40 -0.14 -4.42
C LEU A 67 -0.86 -0.18 -4.50
N VAL A 68 -0.17 0.96 -4.39
CA VAL A 68 1.31 0.97 -4.31
C VAL A 68 1.80 0.24 -3.05
N ALA A 69 1.18 0.49 -1.89
CA ALA A 69 1.51 -0.24 -0.66
C ALA A 69 1.27 -1.75 -0.81
N PHE A 70 0.19 -2.14 -1.50
CA PHE A 70 -0.08 -3.53 -1.86
C PHE A 70 1.03 -4.12 -2.73
N VAL A 71 1.46 -3.43 -3.78
CA VAL A 71 2.53 -3.88 -4.68
C VAL A 71 3.86 -4.02 -3.92
N VAL A 72 4.21 -3.07 -3.07
CA VAL A 72 5.42 -3.17 -2.23
C VAL A 72 5.33 -4.40 -1.31
N GLY A 73 4.21 -4.60 -0.63
CA GLY A 73 3.98 -5.78 0.20
C GLY A 73 4.05 -7.09 -0.58
N TRP A 74 3.54 -7.11 -1.80
CA TRP A 74 3.64 -8.25 -2.73
C TRP A 74 5.09 -8.54 -3.11
N CYS A 75 5.91 -7.50 -3.34
CA CYS A 75 7.33 -7.61 -3.68
C CYS A 75 8.20 -8.06 -2.49
N VAL A 76 7.79 -7.80 -1.25
CA VAL A 76 8.54 -8.21 -0.05
C VAL A 76 8.50 -9.73 0.13
N ARG A 77 9.69 -10.34 0.11
CA ARG A 77 9.89 -11.80 0.24
C ARG A 77 10.41 -12.25 1.60
N ALA A 78 10.47 -11.33 2.56
CA ALA A 78 11.01 -11.63 3.89
C ALA A 78 10.27 -12.81 4.54
N ARG A 79 11.02 -13.70 5.21
CA ARG A 79 10.44 -14.89 5.84
C ARG A 79 9.47 -14.60 6.98
N SER A 80 9.64 -13.45 7.65
CA SER A 80 8.78 -13.05 8.75
C SER A 80 7.53 -12.34 8.24
N SER A 81 6.36 -12.72 8.77
CA SER A 81 5.05 -12.33 8.24
C SER A 81 4.68 -10.86 8.41
N TRP A 82 5.42 -10.09 9.22
CA TRP A 82 5.10 -8.69 9.55
C TRP A 82 5.82 -7.68 8.66
N TRP A 83 6.93 -8.05 8.01
CA TRP A 83 7.69 -7.13 7.16
C TRP A 83 6.92 -6.52 5.99
N PRO A 84 6.00 -7.25 5.30
CA PRO A 84 5.18 -6.64 4.26
C PRO A 84 4.29 -5.50 4.78
N ALA A 85 3.72 -5.65 5.98
CA ALA A 85 2.91 -4.60 6.63
C ALA A 85 3.76 -3.36 6.97
N VAL A 86 4.96 -3.58 7.51
CA VAL A 86 5.91 -2.50 7.81
C VAL A 86 6.38 -1.81 6.53
N ALA A 87 6.70 -2.57 5.48
CA ALA A 87 7.10 -2.00 4.20
C ALA A 87 5.98 -1.18 3.54
N GLY A 88 4.73 -1.66 3.57
CA GLY A 88 3.56 -0.90 3.10
C GLY A 88 3.36 0.39 3.90
N THR A 89 3.49 0.31 5.22
CA THR A 89 3.39 1.47 6.13
C THR A 89 4.48 2.50 5.85
N VAL A 90 5.75 2.08 5.84
CA VAL A 90 6.88 2.97 5.57
C VAL A 90 6.77 3.61 4.19
N THR A 91 6.35 2.85 3.17
CA THR A 91 6.10 3.41 1.83
C THR A 91 5.12 4.59 1.89
N LEU A 92 3.98 4.42 2.56
CA LEU A 92 2.95 5.46 2.62
C LEU A 92 3.37 6.64 3.48
N LEU A 93 4.01 6.42 4.63
CA LEU A 93 4.51 7.51 5.47
C LEU A 93 5.54 8.36 4.73
N VAL A 94 6.53 7.72 4.09
CA VAL A 94 7.53 8.44 3.29
C VAL A 94 6.88 9.14 2.10
N ALA A 95 5.89 8.51 1.44
CA ALA A 95 5.17 9.14 0.33
C ALA A 95 4.40 10.39 0.76
N VAL A 96 3.72 10.37 1.91
CA VAL A 96 3.00 11.53 2.44
C VAL A 96 3.97 12.67 2.75
N GLU A 97 5.05 12.39 3.49
CA GLU A 97 6.07 13.39 3.85
C GLU A 97 6.71 14.01 2.60
N THR A 98 7.14 13.17 1.66
CA THR A 98 7.77 13.66 0.42
C THR A 98 6.79 14.32 -0.53
N TYR A 99 5.50 13.97 -0.50
CA TYR A 99 4.44 14.68 -1.20
C TYR A 99 4.29 16.11 -0.66
N TYR A 100 4.13 16.27 0.64
CA TYR A 100 3.97 17.59 1.23
C TYR A 100 5.23 18.45 1.12
N LEU A 101 6.42 17.84 1.22
CA LEU A 101 7.67 18.51 0.93
C LEU A 101 7.73 18.97 -0.53
N ALA A 102 7.40 18.10 -1.49
CA ALA A 102 7.34 18.49 -2.90
C ALA A 102 6.29 19.57 -3.14
N TYR A 103 5.16 19.51 -2.44
CA TYR A 103 4.11 20.51 -2.53
C TYR A 103 4.59 21.88 -2.03
N VAL A 104 5.30 21.94 -0.90
CA VAL A 104 5.95 23.15 -0.39
C VAL A 104 6.94 23.72 -1.40
N LEU A 105 7.85 22.88 -1.92
CA LEU A 105 8.92 23.32 -2.80
C LEU A 105 8.43 23.75 -4.19
N VAL A 106 7.44 23.05 -4.75
CA VAL A 106 6.96 23.28 -6.13
C VAL A 106 5.83 24.30 -6.17
N ARG A 107 5.05 24.44 -5.10
CA ARG A 107 3.89 25.35 -5.04
C ARG A 107 4.10 26.56 -4.12
N ASP A 108 5.33 26.77 -3.66
CA ASP A 108 5.73 27.89 -2.80
C ASP A 108 4.78 28.04 -1.59
N ARG A 109 4.49 26.91 -0.94
CA ARG A 109 3.63 26.87 0.25
C ARG A 109 4.46 27.03 1.52
N ASP A 110 3.81 27.47 2.59
CA ASP A 110 4.42 27.54 3.91
C ASP A 110 4.84 26.14 4.39
N THR A 111 6.04 26.03 4.96
CA THR A 111 6.53 24.85 5.69
C THR A 111 5.56 24.33 6.76
N ALA A 112 4.69 25.18 7.31
CA ALA A 112 3.61 24.78 8.21
C ALA A 112 2.67 23.72 7.61
N THR A 113 2.57 23.62 6.27
CA THR A 113 1.78 22.58 5.58
C THR A 113 2.32 21.16 5.87
N LEU A 114 3.60 21.00 6.20
CA LEU A 114 4.19 19.69 6.52
C LEU A 114 3.57 19.04 7.77
N VAL A 115 3.05 19.86 8.68
CA VAL A 115 2.56 19.42 10.00
C VAL A 115 1.09 19.80 10.24
N ASP A 116 0.38 20.22 9.19
CA ASP A 116 -1.02 20.59 9.32
C ASP A 116 -1.90 19.37 9.63
N ALA A 117 -3.14 19.63 10.06
CA ALA A 117 -4.07 18.57 10.44
C ALA A 117 -4.39 17.60 9.29
N HIS A 118 -4.30 18.05 8.03
CA HIS A 118 -4.51 17.19 6.87
C HIS A 118 -3.32 16.25 6.66
N ALA A 119 -2.10 16.76 6.73
CA ALA A 119 -0.88 15.95 6.64
C ALA A 119 -0.85 14.88 7.72
N VAL A 120 -1.13 15.25 8.97
CA VAL A 120 -1.23 14.31 10.10
C VAL A 120 -2.34 13.29 9.87
N GLY A 121 -3.51 13.71 9.39
CA GLY A 121 -4.61 12.81 9.04
C GLY A 121 -4.21 11.76 8.01
N TRP A 122 -3.48 12.16 6.96
CA TRP A 122 -2.96 11.24 5.94
C TRP A 122 -1.90 10.29 6.46
N LEU A 123 -1.03 10.71 7.37
CA LEU A 123 -0.08 9.81 8.02
C LEU A 123 -0.81 8.72 8.81
N VAL A 124 -1.83 9.07 9.59
CA VAL A 124 -2.63 8.11 10.37
C VAL A 124 -3.34 7.11 9.45
N VAL A 125 -4.01 7.59 8.41
CA VAL A 125 -4.65 6.73 7.39
C VAL A 125 -3.60 5.87 6.69
N GLY A 126 -2.42 6.43 6.39
CA GLY A 126 -1.29 5.76 5.77
C GLY A 126 -0.76 4.57 6.59
N VAL A 127 -0.75 4.66 7.92
CA VAL A 127 -0.42 3.52 8.78
C VAL A 127 -1.43 2.40 8.60
N GLY A 128 -2.73 2.70 8.74
CA GLY A 128 -3.79 1.69 8.61
C GLY A 128 -3.81 1.03 7.22
N ALA A 129 -3.77 1.85 6.17
CA ALA A 129 -3.71 1.39 4.80
C ALA A 129 -2.43 0.57 4.54
N GLY A 130 -1.27 1.04 4.99
CA GLY A 130 0.02 0.39 4.77
C GLY A 130 0.07 -1.01 5.39
N VAL A 131 -0.45 -1.16 6.61
CA VAL A 131 -0.60 -2.46 7.27
C VAL A 131 -1.51 -3.38 6.46
N VAL A 132 -2.74 -2.94 6.16
CA VAL A 132 -3.75 -3.77 5.48
C VAL A 132 -3.27 -4.19 4.08
N PHE A 133 -2.88 -3.21 3.26
CA PHE A 133 -2.55 -3.45 1.86
C PHE A 133 -1.19 -4.12 1.72
N GLY A 134 -0.20 -3.76 2.54
CA GLY A 134 1.10 -4.44 2.58
C GLY A 134 0.96 -5.93 2.93
N THR A 135 0.15 -6.28 3.94
CA THR A 135 -0.17 -7.67 4.27
C THR A 135 -0.93 -8.37 3.15
N ALA A 136 -1.94 -7.72 2.58
CA ALA A 136 -2.73 -8.29 1.49
C ALA A 136 -1.89 -8.61 0.25
N GLY A 137 -0.92 -7.76 -0.09
CA GLY A 137 0.03 -8.00 -1.18
C GLY A 137 0.81 -9.29 -0.98
N ALA A 138 1.38 -9.48 0.21
CA ALA A 138 2.10 -10.71 0.56
C ALA A 138 1.19 -11.94 0.52
N TRP A 139 -0.04 -11.83 1.02
CA TRP A 139 -1.03 -12.91 0.98
C TRP A 139 -1.39 -13.32 -0.45
N ALA A 140 -1.61 -12.34 -1.33
CA ALA A 140 -1.89 -12.57 -2.74
C ALA A 140 -0.73 -13.32 -3.43
N ARG A 141 0.52 -12.98 -3.10
CA ARG A 141 1.73 -13.65 -3.64
C ARG A 141 1.87 -15.09 -3.15
N ASP A 142 1.65 -15.33 -1.86
CA ASP A 142 1.91 -16.63 -1.21
C ASP A 142 1.01 -17.75 -1.77
N GLY A 143 -0.14 -17.42 -2.37
CA GLY A 143 -0.97 -18.37 -3.12
C GLY A 143 -1.63 -19.46 -2.26
N ARG A 144 -1.58 -19.35 -0.93
CA ARG A 144 -2.26 -20.31 -0.03
C ARG A 144 -3.77 -20.29 -0.26
N PRO A 145 -4.49 -21.42 -0.05
CA PRO A 145 -5.88 -21.59 -0.52
C PRO A 145 -6.87 -20.52 -0.08
N TRP A 146 -6.67 -19.90 1.09
CA TRP A 146 -7.50 -18.81 1.62
C TRP A 146 -6.81 -17.45 1.59
N ARG A 147 -5.50 -17.37 1.91
CA ARG A 147 -4.75 -16.10 1.91
C ARG A 147 -4.62 -15.50 0.52
N GLY A 148 -4.32 -16.32 -0.49
CA GLY A 148 -4.20 -15.85 -1.87
C GLY A 148 -5.45 -15.10 -2.34
N PRO A 149 -6.63 -15.76 -2.32
CA PRO A 149 -7.87 -15.11 -2.71
C PRO A 149 -8.23 -13.90 -1.83
N ALA A 150 -8.00 -13.98 -0.51
CA ALA A 150 -8.27 -12.85 0.39
C ALA A 150 -7.41 -11.63 0.06
N GLY A 151 -6.10 -11.82 -0.15
CA GLY A 151 -5.20 -10.73 -0.54
C GLY A 151 -5.59 -10.10 -1.88
N THR A 152 -5.92 -10.94 -2.88
CA THR A 152 -6.42 -10.45 -4.18
C THR A 152 -7.74 -9.69 -4.01
N ALA A 153 -8.66 -10.20 -3.19
CA ALA A 153 -9.95 -9.56 -2.92
C ALA A 153 -9.78 -8.18 -2.25
N THR A 154 -8.78 -8.00 -1.39
CA THR A 154 -8.51 -6.69 -0.77
C THR A 154 -8.12 -5.63 -1.81
N ALA A 155 -7.23 -5.95 -2.77
CA ALA A 155 -6.85 -5.01 -3.84
C ALA A 155 -8.01 -4.76 -4.81
N VAL A 156 -8.72 -5.82 -5.22
CA VAL A 156 -9.90 -5.71 -6.09
C VAL A 156 -10.98 -4.87 -5.42
N GLY A 157 -11.31 -5.17 -4.16
CA GLY A 157 -12.36 -4.50 -3.41
C GLY A 157 -12.07 -3.02 -3.20
N LEU A 158 -10.81 -2.65 -2.93
CA LEU A 158 -10.37 -1.26 -2.86
C LEU A 158 -10.64 -0.51 -4.16
N LEU A 159 -10.24 -1.08 -5.30
CA LEU A 159 -10.38 -0.42 -6.61
C LEU A 159 -11.84 -0.34 -7.04
N LEU A 160 -12.65 -1.36 -6.76
CA LEU A 160 -14.10 -1.34 -6.96
C LEU A 160 -14.79 -0.30 -6.08
N ALA A 161 -14.40 -0.17 -4.81
CA ALA A 161 -14.92 0.86 -3.91
C ALA A 161 -14.55 2.27 -4.41
N GLY A 162 -13.31 2.45 -4.89
CA GLY A 162 -12.89 3.68 -5.55
C GLY A 162 -13.74 4.00 -6.78
N ALA A 163 -13.97 3.02 -7.66
CA ALA A 163 -14.82 3.20 -8.83
C ALA A 163 -16.26 3.58 -8.46
N TRP A 164 -16.80 2.98 -7.39
CA TRP A 164 -18.12 3.33 -6.86
C TRP A 164 -18.19 4.79 -6.39
N VAL A 165 -17.17 5.28 -5.68
CA VAL A 165 -17.11 6.69 -5.25
C VAL A 165 -17.14 7.64 -6.45
N GLU A 166 -16.41 7.32 -7.52
CA GLU A 166 -16.45 8.14 -8.75
C GLU A 166 -17.82 8.10 -9.45
N VAL A 167 -18.51 6.95 -9.47
CA VAL A 167 -19.89 6.88 -9.97
C VAL A 167 -20.85 7.70 -9.12
N ARG A 168 -20.67 7.73 -7.80
CA ARG A 168 -21.46 8.58 -6.89
C ARG A 168 -21.23 10.06 -7.15
N ARG A 169 -19.98 10.46 -7.38
CA ARG A 169 -19.62 11.84 -7.77
C ARG A 169 -20.25 12.23 -9.10
N PHE A 170 -20.23 11.35 -10.09
CA PHE A 170 -20.93 11.54 -11.36
C PHE A 170 -22.44 11.79 -11.16
N ALA A 171 -23.10 11.01 -10.30
CA ALA A 171 -24.54 11.14 -10.05
C ALA A 171 -24.93 12.43 -9.33
N GLY A 172 -24.04 12.98 -8.49
CA GLY A 172 -24.28 14.22 -7.74
C GLY A 172 -23.85 15.51 -8.47
N ALA A 173 -23.07 15.40 -9.54
CA ALA A 173 -22.48 16.56 -10.21
C ALA A 173 -23.46 17.27 -11.15
N GLN A 174 -23.44 18.61 -11.10
CA GLN A 174 -24.24 19.48 -11.97
C GLN A 174 -23.48 19.86 -13.25
N GLU A 175 -22.15 19.91 -13.19
CA GLU A 175 -21.30 20.29 -14.33
C GLU A 175 -20.94 19.09 -15.21
N GLU A 176 -21.18 19.21 -16.52
CA GLU A 176 -21.00 18.10 -17.47
C GLU A 176 -19.53 17.66 -17.59
N THR A 177 -18.58 18.59 -17.56
CA THR A 177 -17.15 18.27 -17.62
C THR A 177 -16.71 17.40 -16.43
N TYR A 178 -17.13 17.76 -15.22
CA TYR A 178 -16.83 16.99 -14.02
C TYR A 178 -17.48 15.60 -14.04
N ARG A 179 -18.68 15.48 -14.63
CA ARG A 179 -19.35 14.20 -14.85
C ARG A 179 -18.53 13.30 -15.78
N HIS A 180 -18.07 13.82 -16.91
CA HIS A 180 -17.21 13.06 -17.83
C HIS A 180 -15.93 12.57 -17.16
N ASP A 181 -15.25 13.44 -16.40
CA ASP A 181 -14.03 13.09 -15.69
C ASP A 181 -14.28 11.97 -14.67
N SER A 182 -15.37 12.06 -13.91
CA SER A 182 -15.76 11.05 -12.91
C SER A 182 -16.02 9.67 -13.56
N VAL A 183 -16.71 9.63 -14.69
CA VAL A 183 -16.96 8.38 -15.43
C VAL A 183 -15.66 7.78 -15.95
N GLN A 184 -14.79 8.61 -16.56
CA GLN A 184 -13.50 8.15 -17.04
C GLN A 184 -12.61 7.63 -15.90
N ALA A 185 -12.62 8.30 -14.73
CA ALA A 185 -11.93 7.85 -13.53
C ALA A 185 -12.43 6.48 -13.06
N ALA A 186 -13.75 6.29 -12.99
CA ALA A 186 -14.37 5.02 -12.64
C ALA A 186 -13.95 3.89 -13.60
N LEU A 187 -13.93 4.17 -14.91
CA LEU A 187 -13.51 3.20 -15.93
C LEU A 187 -12.04 2.80 -15.75
N VAL A 188 -11.14 3.75 -15.48
CA VAL A 188 -9.73 3.42 -15.22
C VAL A 188 -9.59 2.53 -13.98
N LEU A 189 -10.31 2.82 -12.89
CA LEU A 189 -10.29 1.99 -11.68
C LEU A 189 -10.84 0.58 -11.93
N LEU A 190 -11.86 0.42 -12.78
CA LEU A 190 -12.36 -0.88 -13.21
C LEU A 190 -11.33 -1.66 -14.04
N VAL A 191 -10.62 -1.00 -14.94
CA VAL A 191 -9.51 -1.60 -15.70
C VAL A 191 -8.40 -2.04 -14.75
N LEU A 192 -8.00 -1.17 -13.81
CA LEU A 192 -7.00 -1.50 -12.80
C LEU A 192 -7.45 -2.67 -11.91
N THR A 193 -8.74 -2.81 -11.63
CA THR A 193 -9.30 -3.96 -10.91
C THR A 193 -9.03 -5.26 -11.66
N GLY A 194 -9.31 -5.29 -12.97
CA GLY A 194 -9.02 -6.45 -13.81
C GLY A 194 -7.53 -6.77 -13.86
N VAL A 195 -6.68 -5.75 -14.05
CA VAL A 195 -5.22 -5.87 -14.05
C VAL A 195 -4.70 -6.43 -12.71
N ALA A 196 -5.14 -5.85 -11.59
CA ALA A 196 -4.76 -6.30 -10.25
C ALA A 196 -5.18 -7.75 -10.01
N ALA A 197 -6.41 -8.14 -10.40
CA ALA A 197 -6.87 -9.51 -10.29
C ALA A 197 -5.99 -10.48 -11.10
N VAL A 198 -5.63 -10.12 -12.34
CA VAL A 198 -4.81 -10.98 -13.23
C VAL A 198 -3.37 -11.11 -12.74
N LEU A 199 -2.75 -9.99 -12.35
CA LEU A 199 -1.33 -9.92 -11.99
C LEU A 199 -1.05 -10.38 -10.55
N ALA A 200 -1.92 -10.06 -9.60
CA ALA A 200 -1.69 -10.42 -8.19
C ALA A 200 -1.98 -11.91 -7.93
N ALA A 201 -2.92 -12.50 -8.68
CA ALA A 201 -3.34 -13.88 -8.47
C ALA A 201 -2.46 -14.89 -9.23
N ARG A 202 -2.13 -15.99 -8.56
CA ARG A 202 -1.23 -17.03 -9.09
C ARG A 202 -1.96 -18.17 -9.80
N SER A 203 -3.29 -18.20 -9.75
CA SER A 203 -4.13 -19.24 -10.39
C SER A 203 -5.49 -18.70 -10.81
N ALA A 204 -6.15 -19.36 -11.76
CA ALA A 204 -7.51 -19.02 -12.20
C ALA A 204 -8.52 -19.07 -11.04
N ARG A 205 -8.41 -20.07 -10.15
CA ARG A 205 -9.23 -20.17 -8.94
C ARG A 205 -9.06 -18.94 -8.05
N GLN A 206 -7.81 -18.51 -7.81
CA GLN A 206 -7.55 -17.32 -7.01
C GLN A 206 -8.12 -16.04 -7.66
N ARG A 207 -8.05 -15.93 -8.99
CA ARG A 207 -8.65 -14.81 -9.73
C ARG A 207 -10.15 -14.75 -9.53
N VAL A 208 -10.86 -15.85 -9.78
CA VAL A 208 -12.32 -15.92 -9.68
C VAL A 208 -12.79 -15.69 -8.25
N VAL A 209 -12.19 -16.41 -7.28
CA VAL A 209 -12.56 -16.26 -5.87
C VAL A 209 -12.19 -14.87 -5.35
N GLY A 210 -11.02 -14.33 -5.74
CA GLY A 210 -10.60 -12.99 -5.36
C GLY A 210 -11.53 -11.91 -5.92
N LEU A 211 -11.98 -12.03 -7.16
CA LEU A 211 -12.98 -11.15 -7.76
C LEU A 211 -14.33 -11.24 -7.03
N ALA A 212 -14.81 -12.46 -6.80
CA ALA A 212 -16.08 -12.71 -6.11
C ALA A 212 -16.08 -12.15 -4.67
N LEU A 213 -14.98 -12.32 -3.94
CA LEU A 213 -14.80 -11.77 -2.59
C LEU A 213 -14.49 -10.27 -2.58
N GLY A 214 -13.98 -9.73 -3.69
CA GLY A 214 -13.71 -8.29 -3.84
C GLY A 214 -14.99 -7.46 -3.81
N LEU A 215 -16.11 -7.98 -4.33
CA LEU A 215 -17.41 -7.31 -4.29
C LEU A 215 -17.93 -7.04 -2.85
N PRO A 216 -18.07 -8.04 -1.96
CA PRO A 216 -18.48 -7.77 -0.58
C PRO A 216 -17.43 -6.94 0.18
N ALA A 217 -16.14 -7.07 -0.14
CA ALA A 217 -15.11 -6.22 0.46
C ALA A 217 -15.29 -4.74 0.04
N ALA A 218 -15.58 -4.48 -1.24
CA ALA A 218 -15.89 -3.14 -1.74
C ALA A 218 -17.11 -2.55 -1.05
N LEU A 219 -18.20 -3.33 -0.95
CA LEU A 219 -19.42 -2.92 -0.24
C LEU A 219 -19.14 -2.60 1.23
N GLY A 220 -18.40 -3.46 1.94
CA GLY A 220 -18.01 -3.21 3.32
C GLY A 220 -17.19 -1.93 3.47
N GLY A 221 -16.26 -1.67 2.55
CA GLY A 221 -15.48 -0.43 2.52
C GLY A 221 -16.33 0.82 2.29
N VAL A 222 -17.29 0.75 1.34
CA VAL A 222 -18.23 1.85 1.06
C VAL A 222 -19.13 2.13 2.27
N VAL A 223 -19.68 1.08 2.90
CA VAL A 223 -20.53 1.23 4.10
C VAL A 223 -19.72 1.84 5.24
N LEU A 224 -18.51 1.35 5.48
CA LEU A 224 -17.63 1.89 6.52
C LEU A 224 -17.31 3.37 6.28
N ALA A 225 -16.97 3.74 5.03
CA ALA A 225 -16.72 5.13 4.67
C ALA A 225 -17.95 6.02 4.90
N GLY A 226 -19.16 5.54 4.57
CA GLY A 226 -20.41 6.24 4.83
C GLY A 226 -20.69 6.43 6.33
N VAL A 227 -20.50 5.40 7.15
CA VAL A 227 -20.67 5.49 8.62
C VAL A 227 -19.69 6.49 9.24
N LEU A 228 -18.48 6.60 8.69
CA LEU A 228 -17.45 7.53 9.15
C LEU A 228 -17.60 8.95 8.55
N GLY A 229 -18.62 9.20 7.73
CA GLY A 229 -18.85 10.52 7.10
C GLY A 229 -17.82 10.89 6.03
N MET A 230 -17.18 9.89 5.41
CA MET A 230 -16.13 10.08 4.40
C MET A 230 -16.59 9.81 2.96
N ALA A 231 -17.86 9.43 2.74
CA ALA A 231 -18.41 9.03 1.43
C ALA A 231 -19.67 9.81 1.03
#